data_AF-A0A7S1GNK8-F1
#
_entry.id   AF-A0A7S1GNK8-F1
#
_cell.length_a   1.000
_cell.length_b   1.000
_cell.length_c   1.000
_cell.angle_alpha   90.00
_cell.angle_beta   90.00
_cell.angle_gamma   90.00
#
_symmetry.space_group_name_H-M   'P 1'
#
loop_
_entity.id
_entity.type
_entity.pdbx_description
1 polymer ?
#
loop_
_entity_poly.entity_id
_entity_poly.type
_entity_poly.pdbx_seq_one_letter_code
_entity_poly.pdbx_strand_id
1 'polypeptide(L)'
;QKTRLKKGKTEAKQASKIMSDVTVEQFEKIVALVGDKTVKPIKSSNNADKLRFYALFKRATLGKLLPPYDDDDKDTDSRPKSRPGMLALEARAKYDAWKDCQDMTKQQAMNEYCANAKDKIGGPVEEVLNA
;
A
#
# COMPACT_ATOMS: atom_id res chain seq x y z
N GLN A 1 -42.18 -3.43 -4.85
CA GLN A 1 -41.07 -4.41 -4.95
C GLN A 1 -39.76 -3.68 -4.65
N LYS A 2 -38.97 -4.21 -3.71
CA LYS A 2 -37.51 -4.09 -3.48
C LYS A 2 -36.82 -2.72 -3.65
N THR A 3 -36.58 -2.11 -2.49
CA THR A 3 -35.39 -1.35 -2.04
C THR A 3 -34.06 -1.70 -2.73
N ARG A 4 -33.15 -0.72 -2.90
CA ARG A 4 -31.80 -0.64 -2.25
C ARG A 4 -30.73 0.12 -3.09
N LEU A 5 -30.28 1.25 -2.52
CA LEU A 5 -28.94 1.87 -2.54
C LEU A 5 -28.17 2.00 -3.88
N LYS A 6 -28.12 3.23 -4.41
CA LYS A 6 -26.96 3.78 -5.15
C LYS A 6 -26.35 4.99 -4.42
N LYS A 7 -26.18 4.88 -3.09
CA LYS A 7 -25.49 5.87 -2.24
C LYS A 7 -24.28 5.15 -1.67
N GLY A 8 -23.05 5.53 -2.06
CA GLY A 8 -21.85 4.97 -1.43
C GLY A 8 -20.58 4.79 -2.26
N LYS A 9 -20.47 5.28 -3.51
CA LYS A 9 -19.19 5.22 -4.26
C LYS A 9 -18.55 6.56 -4.59
N THR A 10 -19.26 7.68 -4.39
CA THR A 10 -18.75 9.00 -4.79
C THR A 10 -18.17 9.80 -3.62
N GLU A 11 -18.59 9.54 -2.38
CA GLU A 11 -18.15 10.30 -1.20
C GLU A 11 -16.78 9.88 -0.66
N ALA A 12 -16.33 8.64 -0.93
CA ALA A 12 -15.00 8.20 -0.49
C ALA A 12 -13.85 8.77 -1.35
N LYS A 13 -14.14 9.26 -2.56
CA LYS A 13 -13.13 9.84 -3.47
C LYS A 13 -12.84 11.32 -3.22
N GLN A 14 -13.67 12.01 -2.43
CA GLN A 14 -13.54 13.46 -2.23
C GLN A 14 -12.83 13.84 -0.91
N ALA A 15 -12.62 12.88 0.01
CA ALA A 15 -12.00 13.13 1.31
C ALA A 15 -10.45 12.99 1.33
N SER A 16 -9.81 12.55 0.25
CA SER A 16 -8.33 12.52 0.15
C SER A 16 -7.73 13.81 -0.38
N LYS A 17 -8.54 14.86 -0.55
CA LYS A 17 -8.08 16.17 -0.98
C LYS A 17 -7.38 16.82 0.23
N ILE A 18 -6.07 17.05 0.09
CA ILE A 18 -5.11 17.58 1.08
C ILE A 18 -4.45 16.51 1.98
N MET A 19 -3.80 15.51 1.37
CA MET A 19 -2.44 15.15 1.81
C MET A 19 -1.56 15.48 0.62
N SER A 20 -0.47 16.22 0.85
CA SER A 20 0.57 16.47 -0.14
C SER A 20 0.90 15.17 -0.86
N ASP A 21 1.02 15.21 -2.18
CA ASP A 21 1.48 14.06 -2.94
C ASP A 21 2.87 13.68 -2.44
N VAL A 22 2.96 12.52 -1.78
CA VAL A 22 4.23 12.04 -1.24
C VAL A 22 5.18 11.84 -2.41
N THR A 23 6.35 12.46 -2.32
CA THR A 23 7.37 12.30 -3.36
C THR A 23 8.00 10.91 -3.28
N VAL A 24 8.55 10.42 -4.40
CA VAL A 24 9.24 9.12 -4.42
C VAL A 24 10.40 9.10 -3.41
N GLU A 25 11.12 10.22 -3.25
CA GLU A 25 12.21 10.35 -2.28
C GLU A 25 11.73 10.24 -0.83
N GLN A 26 10.60 10.89 -0.49
CA GLN A 26 9.99 10.78 0.82
C GLN A 26 9.54 9.33 1.09
N PHE A 27 8.92 8.69 0.09
CA PHE A 27 8.52 7.29 0.18
C PHE A 27 9.71 6.35 0.44
N GLU A 28 10.82 6.51 -0.30
CA GLU A 28 12.02 5.67 -0.12
C GLU A 28 12.65 5.83 1.27
N LYS A 29 12.72 7.07 1.78
CA LYS A 29 13.18 7.35 3.15
C LYS A 29 12.28 6.68 4.19
N ILE A 30 10.95 6.75 4.01
CA ILE A 30 9.99 6.12 4.92
C ILE A 30 10.07 4.60 4.86
N VAL A 31 10.26 4.01 3.67
CA VAL A 31 10.49 2.57 3.50
C VAL A 31 11.75 2.14 4.26
N ALA A 32 12.83 2.92 4.20
CA ALA A 32 14.04 2.65 4.98
C ALA A 32 13.76 2.68 6.49
N LEU A 33 12.98 3.66 6.99
CA LEU A 33 12.57 3.73 8.39
C LEU A 33 11.72 2.52 8.83
N VAL A 34 10.78 2.07 7.99
CA VAL A 34 9.94 0.89 8.28
C VAL A 34 10.78 -0.40 8.31
N GLY A 35 11.83 -0.49 7.49
CA GLY A 35 12.75 -1.62 7.47
C GLY A 35 13.82 -1.60 8.57
N ASP A 36 14.04 -0.45 9.20
CA ASP A 36 15.06 -0.28 10.23
C ASP A 36 14.61 -0.91 11.56
N LYS A 37 15.40 -1.89 12.04
CA LYS A 37 15.14 -2.60 13.29
C LYS A 37 15.44 -1.76 14.54
N THR A 38 16.16 -0.65 14.38
CA THR A 38 16.51 0.27 15.47
C THR A 38 15.37 1.25 15.77
N VAL A 39 14.52 1.52 14.77
CA VAL A 39 13.35 2.39 14.92
C VAL A 39 12.27 1.64 15.68
N LYS A 40 11.95 2.10 16.89
CA LYS A 40 10.92 1.49 17.71
C LYS A 40 9.54 2.04 17.31
N PRO A 41 8.63 1.21 16.78
CA PRO A 41 7.29 1.68 16.46
C PRO A 41 6.52 2.01 17.73
N ILE A 42 5.71 3.05 17.67
CA ILE A 42 4.82 3.51 18.75
C ILE A 42 3.67 2.52 18.93
N LYS A 43 3.21 1.89 17.84
CA LYS A 43 2.16 0.86 17.85
C LYS A 43 2.70 -0.46 17.34
N SER A 44 2.30 -1.56 17.98
CA SER A 44 2.63 -2.90 17.49
C SER A 44 1.98 -3.16 16.12
N SER A 45 2.72 -3.86 15.26
CA SER A 45 2.23 -4.34 13.96
C SER A 45 1.76 -5.78 14.10
N ASN A 46 0.51 -6.07 13.75
CA ASN A 46 0.04 -7.44 13.60
C ASN A 46 0.38 -7.98 12.18
N ASN A 47 0.05 -9.24 11.90
CA ASN A 47 0.33 -9.83 10.60
C ASN A 47 -0.44 -9.15 9.45
N ALA A 48 -1.66 -8.67 9.69
CA ALA A 48 -2.44 -7.93 8.71
C ALA A 48 -1.80 -6.58 8.35
N ASP A 49 -1.27 -5.86 9.35
CA ASP A 49 -0.52 -4.62 9.13
C ASP A 49 0.71 -4.89 8.24
N LYS A 50 1.47 -5.94 8.53
CA LYS A 50 2.65 -6.34 7.73
C LYS A 50 2.26 -6.68 6.29
N LEU A 51 1.16 -7.40 6.10
CA LEU A 51 0.63 -7.72 4.78
C LEU A 51 0.14 -6.47 4.03
N ARG A 52 -0.46 -5.50 4.73
CA ARG A 52 -0.87 -4.21 4.14
C ARG A 52 0.33 -3.41 3.68
N PHE A 53 1.37 -3.26 4.51
CA PHE A 53 2.61 -2.59 4.12
C PHE A 53 3.27 -3.28 2.93
N TYR A 54 3.32 -4.61 2.92
CA TYR A 54 3.83 -5.37 1.78
C TYR A 54 3.03 -5.06 0.50
N ALA A 55 1.70 -5.15 0.56
CA ALA A 55 0.83 -4.91 -0.59
C ALA A 55 1.00 -3.50 -1.18
N LEU A 56 0.98 -2.48 -0.30
CA LEU A 56 1.15 -1.08 -0.67
C LEU A 56 2.54 -0.84 -1.28
N PHE A 57 3.59 -1.38 -0.67
CA PHE A 57 4.95 -1.28 -1.19
C PHE A 57 5.06 -1.91 -2.58
N LYS A 58 4.50 -3.11 -2.79
CA LYS A 58 4.53 -3.79 -4.10
C LYS A 58 3.70 -3.04 -5.15
N ARG A 59 2.55 -2.47 -4.77
CA ARG A 59 1.74 -1.64 -5.69
C ARG A 59 2.47 -0.35 -6.06
N ALA A 60 3.10 0.33 -5.09
CA ALA A 60 3.84 1.57 -5.31
C ALA A 60 5.10 1.38 -6.17
N THR A 61 5.81 0.25 -6.02
CA THR A 61 7.07 0.00 -6.72
C THR A 61 6.86 -0.71 -8.06
N LEU A 62 6.31 -1.94 -8.02
CA LEU A 62 6.13 -2.77 -9.21
C LEU A 62 4.87 -2.37 -9.98
N GLY A 63 3.74 -2.21 -9.29
CA GLY A 63 2.47 -1.88 -9.93
C GLY A 63 1.37 -2.89 -9.70
N LYS A 64 0.41 -3.01 -10.63
CA LYS A 64 -0.72 -3.94 -10.49
C LYS A 64 -0.23 -5.38 -10.53
N LEU A 65 -0.81 -6.24 -9.71
CA LEU A 65 -0.47 -7.65 -9.75
C LEU A 65 -1.06 -8.36 -10.98
N LEU A 66 -2.27 -7.96 -11.37
CA LEU A 66 -3.05 -8.59 -12.45
C LEU A 66 -3.38 -7.56 -13.54
N PRO A 67 -3.56 -8.00 -14.80
CA PRO A 67 -3.98 -7.13 -15.89
C PRO A 67 -5.43 -6.63 -15.71
N PRO A 68 -5.84 -5.51 -16.37
CA PRO A 68 -5.02 -4.69 -17.28
C PRO A 68 -4.03 -3.80 -16.52
N TYR A 69 -2.80 -3.74 -17.03
CA TYR A 69 -1.71 -2.94 -16.46
C TYR A 69 -1.84 -1.47 -16.87
N ASP A 70 -1.36 -0.58 -16.01
CA ASP A 70 -1.22 0.85 -16.34
C ASP A 70 0.11 1.08 -17.08
N ASP A 71 0.23 2.16 -17.87
CA ASP A 71 1.46 2.48 -18.63
C ASP A 71 2.70 2.66 -17.73
N ASP A 72 2.50 3.01 -16.46
CA ASP A 72 3.56 3.20 -15.47
C ASP A 72 3.97 1.90 -14.73
N ASP A 73 3.26 0.78 -14.93
CA ASP A 73 3.54 -0.50 -14.29
C ASP A 73 4.84 -1.13 -14.83
N LYS A 74 5.91 -1.08 -14.03
CA LYS A 74 7.25 -1.56 -14.41
C LYS A 74 7.41 -3.04 -14.10
N ASP A 75 8.17 -3.76 -14.91
CA ASP A 75 8.59 -5.13 -14.60
C ASP A 75 7.40 -6.08 -14.34
N THR A 76 6.57 -6.26 -15.37
CA THR A 76 5.43 -7.20 -15.37
C THR A 76 5.88 -8.67 -15.35
N ASP A 77 7.10 -8.95 -15.81
CA ASP A 77 7.61 -10.30 -15.96
C ASP A 77 8.05 -10.93 -14.64
N SER A 78 8.52 -10.12 -13.68
CA SER A 78 8.97 -10.59 -12.36
C SER A 78 7.83 -10.81 -11.35
N ARG A 79 6.57 -10.56 -11.75
CA ARG A 79 5.40 -10.72 -10.87
C ARG A 79 4.92 -12.18 -10.87
N PRO A 80 4.38 -12.68 -9.75
CA PRO A 80 3.80 -14.01 -9.74
C PRO A 80 2.57 -14.04 -10.65
N LYS A 81 2.66 -14.80 -11.75
CA LYS A 81 1.60 -14.93 -12.76
C LYS A 81 0.33 -15.57 -12.21
N SER A 82 0.47 -16.41 -11.18
CA SER A 82 -0.61 -17.16 -10.56
C SER A 82 -0.51 -17.09 -9.05
N ARG A 83 -1.68 -17.18 -8.40
CA ARG A 83 -1.78 -17.29 -6.95
C ARG A 83 -1.02 -18.54 -6.46
N PRO A 84 -0.14 -18.42 -5.46
CA PRO A 84 0.57 -19.56 -4.90
C PRO A 84 -0.35 -20.68 -4.39
N GLY A 85 0.16 -21.93 -4.42
CA GLY A 85 -0.56 -23.11 -3.97
C GLY A 85 -0.92 -23.08 -2.48
N MET A 86 -1.89 -23.91 -2.07
CA MET A 86 -2.48 -23.88 -0.72
C MET A 86 -1.46 -24.11 0.42
N LEU A 87 -0.39 -24.86 0.17
CA LEU A 87 0.64 -25.14 1.17
C LEU A 87 1.56 -23.93 1.42
N ALA A 88 1.60 -22.96 0.50
CA ALA A 88 2.41 -21.76 0.61
C ALA A 88 1.60 -20.62 1.27
N LEU A 89 1.18 -20.81 2.53
CA LEU A 89 0.25 -19.90 3.23
C LEU A 89 0.73 -18.44 3.25
N GLU A 90 2.01 -18.20 3.56
CA GLU A 90 2.57 -16.84 3.62
C GLU A 90 2.60 -16.18 2.23
N ALA A 91 3.11 -16.90 1.22
CA ALA A 91 3.16 -16.38 -0.15
C ALA A 91 1.76 -16.11 -0.70
N ARG A 92 0.79 -16.97 -0.37
CA ARG A 92 -0.62 -16.80 -0.74
C ARG A 92 -1.23 -15.58 -0.07
N ALA A 93 -0.97 -15.35 1.22
CA ALA A 93 -1.44 -14.17 1.93
C ALA A 93 -0.84 -12.87 1.37
N LYS A 94 0.46 -12.87 1.04
CA LYS A 94 1.15 -11.75 0.36
C LYS A 94 0.55 -11.46 -1.01
N TYR A 95 0.29 -12.51 -1.79
CA TYR A 95 -0.35 -12.42 -3.10
C TYR A 95 -1.76 -11.81 -2.99
N ASP A 96 -2.57 -12.33 -2.07
CA ASP A 96 -3.94 -11.87 -1.86
C ASP A 96 -3.97 -10.40 -1.41
N ALA A 97 -3.10 -10.01 -0.47
CA ALA A 97 -3.02 -8.63 -0.01
C ALA A 97 -2.62 -7.66 -1.14
N TRP A 98 -1.65 -8.03 -1.98
CA TRP A 98 -1.26 -7.21 -3.14
C TRP A 98 -2.37 -7.15 -4.18
N LYS A 99 -3.05 -8.28 -4.45
CA LYS A 99 -4.22 -8.33 -5.32
C LYS A 99 -5.32 -7.38 -4.84
N ASP A 100 -5.60 -7.32 -3.54
CA ASP A 100 -6.65 -6.43 -3.00
C ASP A 100 -6.33 -4.93 -3.18
N CYS A 101 -5.05 -4.58 -3.43
CA CYS A 101 -4.59 -3.22 -3.66
C CYS A 101 -4.40 -2.88 -5.15
N GLN A 102 -4.97 -3.64 -6.08
CA GLN A 102 -4.76 -3.42 -7.52
C GLN A 102 -5.59 -2.26 -8.12
N ASP A 103 -6.68 -1.85 -7.46
CA ASP A 103 -7.57 -0.77 -7.94
C ASP A 103 -7.05 0.65 -7.64
N MET A 104 -6.06 0.77 -6.77
CA MET A 104 -5.41 2.05 -6.43
C MET A 104 -4.28 2.37 -7.42
N THR A 105 -3.96 3.65 -7.59
CA THR A 105 -2.77 4.07 -8.38
C THR A 105 -1.48 3.92 -7.55
N LYS A 106 -0.30 3.97 -8.19
CA LYS A 106 0.99 3.92 -7.46
C LYS A 106 1.11 5.04 -6.44
N GLN A 107 0.73 6.25 -6.83
CA GLN A 107 0.75 7.43 -5.98
C GLN A 107 -0.19 7.29 -4.78
N GLN A 108 -1.40 6.74 -5.00
CA GLN A 108 -2.30 6.41 -3.89
C GLN A 108 -1.69 5.38 -2.93
N ALA A 109 -1.03 4.34 -3.47
CA ALA A 109 -0.36 3.34 -2.65
C ALA A 109 0.80 3.93 -1.83
N MET A 110 1.58 4.86 -2.39
CA MET A 110 2.65 5.58 -1.67
C MET A 110 2.07 6.43 -0.53
N ASN A 111 1.03 7.22 -0.82
CA ASN A 111 0.36 8.06 0.16
C ASN A 111 -0.20 7.21 1.31
N GLU A 112 -0.87 6.10 0.99
CA GLU A 112 -1.43 5.21 1.99
C GLU A 112 -0.34 4.48 2.80
N TYR A 113 0.77 4.10 2.16
CA TYR A 113 1.92 3.50 2.85
C TYR A 113 2.48 4.45 3.89
N CYS A 114 2.68 5.72 3.51
CA CYS A 114 3.23 6.73 4.40
C CYS A 114 2.27 7.11 5.52
N ALA A 115 0.96 7.16 5.25
CA ALA A 115 -0.06 7.36 6.28
C ALA A 115 -0.06 6.22 7.31
N ASN A 116 0.03 4.96 6.86
CA ASN A 116 0.14 3.81 7.77
C ASN A 116 1.47 3.83 8.54
N ALA A 117 2.58 4.19 7.89
CA ALA A 117 3.88 4.30 8.55
C ALA A 117 3.88 5.40 9.61
N LYS A 118 3.24 6.54 9.33
CA LYS A 118 3.03 7.63 10.29
C LYS A 118 2.24 7.16 11.51
N ASP A 119 1.18 6.37 11.33
CA ASP A 119 0.41 5.83 12.46
C ASP A 119 1.23 4.87 13.35
N LYS A 120 2.13 4.09 12.74
CA LYS A 120 2.90 3.06 13.45
C LYS A 120 4.22 3.57 14.04
N ILE A 121 4.94 4.43 13.32
CA ILE A 121 6.28 4.95 13.70
C ILE A 121 6.20 6.35 14.30
N GLY A 122 5.28 7.20 13.83
CA GLY A 122 5.09 8.57 14.32
C GLY A 122 6.15 9.55 13.84
N GLY A 123 6.78 10.26 14.79
CA GLY A 123 7.61 11.44 14.58
C GLY A 123 8.63 11.36 13.43
N PRO A 124 9.46 10.31 13.33
CA PRO A 124 10.45 10.20 12.25
C PRO A 124 9.83 10.23 10.84
N VAL A 125 8.61 9.72 10.69
CA VAL A 125 7.89 9.74 9.40
C VAL A 125 7.33 11.13 9.12
N GLU A 126 6.84 11.84 10.15
CA GLU A 126 6.36 13.21 10.00
C GLU A 126 7.47 14.18 9.60
N GLU A 127 8.67 14.00 10.15
CA GLU A 127 9.85 14.80 9.78
C GLU A 127 10.17 14.65 8.29
N VAL A 128 10.14 13.43 7.76
CA VAL A 128 10.38 13.18 6.33
C VAL A 128 9.29 13.79 5.45
N LEU A 129 8.02 13.77 5.90
CA LEU A 129 6.90 14.31 5.12
C LEU A 129 6.84 15.85 5.12
N ASN A 130 7.39 16.49 6.15
CA ASN A 130 7.43 17.95 6.30
C ASN A 130 8.73 18.58 5.78
N ALA A 131 9.73 17.77 5.45
CA ALA A 131 10.99 18.20 4.84
C ALA A 131 10.82 18.51 3.36
#